data_AF-A0A401TN05-F1
#
_entry.id   AF-A0A401TN05-F1
#
_cell.length_a   1.000
_cell.length_b   1.000
_cell.length_c   1.000
_cell.angle_alpha   90.00
_cell.angle_beta   90.00
_cell.angle_gamma   90.00
#
_symmetry.space_group_name_H-M   'P 1'
#
loop_
_entity.id
_entity.type
_entity.pdbx_description
1 polymer ?
#
loop_
_entity_poly.entity_id
_entity_poly.type
_entity_poly.pdbx_seq_one_letter_code
_entity_poly.pdbx_strand_id
1 'polypeptide(L)'
;TVLAAPGLTALAALELTVRTAPGLTVLAAPELTLLTSLELTVLAALGLTVLAALGLTVLAAPGLAVLAALGLTVLAAPVLSVLPAPECTIVAALGLTVLAALGLTFLAAPGLTVLAALGLSVITAPGLTALAAQGLTVLVAPGLTVFAALGLTVLSALGLTVLAAPGLSSRVALGLTVLTALGLTVLAAPGLVVLAAPGPTVLTVLGLVVLAAPGVTVLAALGLSVLAPPVLTVLAGLGLTLLSALGLSVLAALERTVLAALGLTVLAPPGLTVLAGLGLTLLTAPGLTALAAPGLTVLAPPGLTVLAAPGLTALAAP
;
A
#
# COMPACT_ATOMS: atom_id res chain seq x y z
N THR A 1 46.73 -15.86 4.79
CA THR A 1 46.32 -16.39 3.47
C THR A 1 46.25 -17.91 3.51
N VAL A 2 45.09 -18.49 3.24
CA VAL A 2 44.91 -19.96 3.11
C VAL A 2 44.52 -20.27 1.67
N LEU A 3 45.31 -21.13 1.01
CA LEU A 3 45.20 -21.38 -0.44
C LEU A 3 44.07 -22.36 -0.81
N ALA A 4 43.81 -23.35 0.05
CA ALA A 4 42.69 -24.29 0.04
C ALA A 4 42.79 -25.19 1.27
N ALA A 5 41.70 -25.40 2.02
CA ALA A 5 41.65 -26.39 3.10
C ALA A 5 40.22 -26.93 3.27
N PRO A 6 40.02 -28.26 3.29
CA PRO A 6 38.73 -28.83 3.67
C PRO A 6 38.53 -28.71 5.18
N GLY A 7 37.47 -28.03 5.62
CA GLY A 7 37.04 -27.98 7.03
C GLY A 7 37.91 -27.12 7.93
N LEU A 8 37.95 -25.81 7.71
CA LEU A 8 38.77 -24.88 8.50
C LEU A 8 37.97 -24.25 9.65
N THR A 9 38.39 -24.52 10.88
CA THR A 9 37.96 -23.80 12.09
C THR A 9 39.00 -22.73 12.45
N ALA A 10 38.64 -21.45 12.34
CA ALA A 10 39.47 -20.34 12.81
C ALA A 10 38.92 -19.78 14.13
N LEU A 11 39.71 -19.87 15.19
CA LEU A 11 39.32 -19.43 16.53
C LEU A 11 39.48 -17.91 16.70
N ALA A 12 40.60 -17.37 16.22
CA ALA A 12 40.89 -15.94 16.16
C ALA A 12 41.95 -15.68 15.09
N ALA A 13 41.65 -14.84 14.12
CA ALA A 13 42.61 -14.37 13.12
C ALA A 13 42.39 -12.88 12.91
N LEU A 14 43.48 -12.09 12.89
CA LEU A 14 43.40 -10.64 12.69
C LEU A 14 42.90 -10.28 11.27
N GLU A 15 43.41 -11.01 10.28
CA GLU A 15 43.02 -10.90 8.87
C GLU A 15 43.03 -12.30 8.25
N LEU A 16 41.91 -12.68 7.63
CA LEU A 16 41.76 -14.00 7.05
C LEU A 16 41.27 -13.90 5.59
N THR A 17 42.20 -14.15 4.68
CA THR A 17 41.99 -14.30 3.24
C THR A 17 41.92 -15.78 2.88
N VAL A 18 40.75 -16.23 2.43
CA VAL A 18 40.51 -17.62 1.99
C VAL A 18 40.03 -17.63 0.55
N ARG A 19 40.74 -18.39 -0.29
CA ARG A 19 40.39 -18.53 -1.70
C ARG A 19 39.24 -19.52 -1.93
N THR A 20 39.36 -20.70 -1.30
CA THR A 20 38.41 -21.80 -1.47
C THR A 20 38.33 -22.58 -0.17
N ALA A 21 37.15 -22.67 0.42
CA ALA A 21 36.90 -23.57 1.56
C ALA A 21 35.51 -24.20 1.42
N PRO A 22 35.39 -25.55 1.31
CA PRO A 22 34.08 -26.19 1.27
C PRO A 22 33.32 -25.96 2.59
N GLY A 23 34.00 -25.96 3.74
CA GLY A 23 33.43 -25.64 5.04
C GLY A 23 34.37 -24.76 5.84
N LEU A 24 33.87 -23.60 6.28
CA LEU A 24 34.62 -22.63 7.07
C LEU A 24 33.79 -22.15 8.24
N THR A 25 34.31 -22.34 9.46
CA THR A 25 33.69 -21.84 10.68
C THR A 25 34.64 -20.85 11.36
N VAL A 26 34.19 -19.64 11.58
CA VAL A 26 34.98 -18.56 12.17
C VAL A 26 34.30 -18.06 13.43
N LEU A 27 35.01 -18.16 14.55
CA LEU A 27 34.50 -17.69 15.82
C LEU A 27 34.66 -16.17 15.95
N ALA A 28 35.85 -15.65 15.61
CA ALA A 28 36.13 -14.23 15.63
C ALA A 28 37.19 -13.86 14.57
N ALA A 29 36.87 -12.89 13.72
CA ALA A 29 37.85 -12.27 12.82
C ALA A 29 37.52 -10.79 12.61
N PRO A 30 38.45 -9.83 12.81
CA PRO A 30 38.21 -8.44 12.44
C PRO A 30 37.84 -8.32 10.96
N GLU A 31 38.66 -8.89 10.08
CA GLU A 31 38.43 -8.85 8.63
C GLU A 31 38.51 -10.23 7.99
N LEU A 32 37.45 -10.57 7.26
CA LEU A 32 37.34 -11.81 6.51
C LEU A 32 37.01 -11.52 5.05
N THR A 33 37.86 -12.04 4.17
CA THR A 33 37.69 -12.01 2.72
C THR A 33 37.65 -13.44 2.20
N LEU A 34 36.49 -13.83 1.66
CA LEU A 34 36.26 -15.16 1.11
C LEU A 34 35.85 -15.06 -0.36
N LEU A 35 36.62 -15.72 -1.21
CA LEU A 35 36.28 -15.83 -2.63
C LEU A 35 35.19 -16.89 -2.88
N THR A 36 35.35 -18.11 -2.34
CA THR A 36 34.35 -19.17 -2.57
C THR A 36 34.22 -20.10 -1.37
N SER A 37 32.97 -20.41 -0.99
CA SER A 37 32.64 -21.49 -0.07
C SER A 37 31.35 -22.22 -0.44
N LEU A 38 31.22 -23.48 0.00
CA LEU A 38 29.91 -24.11 0.07
C LEU A 38 29.20 -23.63 1.33
N GLU A 39 29.81 -23.83 2.50
CA GLU A 39 29.24 -23.42 3.78
C GLU A 39 30.20 -22.52 4.56
N LEU A 40 29.71 -21.35 4.96
CA LEU A 40 30.41 -20.42 5.84
C LEU A 40 29.53 -20.12 7.05
N THR A 41 30.10 -20.33 8.24
CA THR A 41 29.51 -19.88 9.50
C THR A 41 30.45 -18.91 10.20
N VAL A 42 29.95 -17.71 10.51
CA VAL A 42 30.71 -16.65 11.19
C VAL A 42 29.94 -16.20 12.42
N LEU A 43 30.53 -16.38 13.59
CA LEU A 43 29.93 -15.93 14.84
C LEU A 43 30.14 -14.42 15.04
N ALA A 44 31.36 -13.93 14.80
CA ALA A 44 31.65 -12.50 14.88
C ALA A 44 32.69 -12.11 13.82
N ALA A 45 32.34 -11.12 13.00
CA ALA A 45 33.31 -10.39 12.20
C ALA A 45 33.09 -8.88 12.31
N LEU A 46 34.12 -8.05 12.09
CA LEU A 46 33.95 -6.59 12.00
C LEU A 46 33.63 -6.18 10.56
N GLY A 47 34.34 -6.78 9.60
CA GLY A 47 34.09 -6.70 8.18
C GLY A 47 34.11 -8.08 7.52
N LEU A 48 33.06 -8.41 6.77
CA LEU A 48 32.94 -9.65 6.02
C LEU A 48 32.63 -9.36 4.57
N THR A 49 33.51 -9.85 3.69
CA THR A 49 33.32 -9.79 2.24
C THR A 49 33.31 -11.20 1.67
N VAL A 50 32.19 -11.58 1.05
CA VAL A 50 32.01 -12.89 0.41
C VAL A 50 31.67 -12.68 -1.04
N LEU A 51 32.50 -13.22 -1.93
CA LEU A 51 32.24 -13.18 -3.36
C LEU A 51 31.19 -14.22 -3.77
N ALA A 52 31.30 -15.46 -3.28
CA ALA A 52 30.33 -16.51 -3.54
C ALA A 52 30.23 -17.51 -2.37
N ALA A 53 29.01 -17.76 -1.90
CA ALA A 53 28.70 -18.83 -0.96
C ALA A 53 27.41 -19.57 -1.35
N LEU A 54 27.33 -20.89 -1.12
CA LEU A 54 26.06 -21.60 -1.23
C LEU A 54 25.20 -21.33 0.02
N GLY A 55 25.80 -21.48 1.21
CA GLY A 55 25.18 -21.16 2.50
C GLY A 55 26.07 -20.25 3.33
N LEU A 56 25.50 -19.15 3.80
CA LEU A 56 26.16 -18.16 4.64
C LEU A 56 25.32 -17.93 5.89
N THR A 57 25.91 -18.21 7.06
CA THR A 57 25.31 -17.87 8.35
C THR A 57 26.22 -16.90 9.10
N VAL A 58 25.69 -15.74 9.45
CA VAL A 58 26.40 -14.71 10.21
C VAL A 58 25.58 -14.32 11.42
N LEU A 59 26.17 -14.48 12.60
CA LEU A 59 25.54 -14.04 13.84
C LEU A 59 25.72 -12.53 14.05
N ALA A 60 26.94 -12.01 13.89
CA ALA A 60 27.21 -10.59 14.03
C ALA A 60 28.29 -10.11 13.04
N ALA A 61 27.95 -9.14 12.19
CA ALA A 61 28.89 -8.44 11.32
C ALA A 61 28.49 -6.97 11.11
N PRO A 62 29.23 -5.98 11.65
CA PRO A 62 29.04 -4.55 11.41
C PRO A 62 28.96 -4.19 9.92
N GLY A 63 29.92 -4.69 9.13
CA GLY A 63 29.94 -4.54 7.68
C GLY A 63 29.88 -5.89 6.99
N LEU A 64 28.82 -6.13 6.22
CA LEU A 64 28.66 -7.35 5.44
C LEU A 64 28.40 -7.02 3.97
N ALA A 65 29.27 -7.51 3.10
CA ALA A 65 29.13 -7.41 1.65
C ALA A 65 29.14 -8.80 1.03
N VAL A 66 28.04 -9.17 0.38
CA VAL A 66 27.88 -10.45 -0.32
C VAL A 66 27.60 -10.18 -1.78
N LEU A 67 28.43 -10.72 -2.67
CA LEU A 67 28.23 -10.57 -4.12
C LEU A 67 27.36 -11.70 -4.71
N ALA A 68 27.35 -12.87 -4.08
CA ALA A 68 26.43 -13.95 -4.40
C ALA A 68 26.30 -14.90 -3.21
N ALA A 69 25.08 -15.15 -2.75
CA ALA A 69 24.79 -16.23 -1.81
C ALA A 69 23.51 -16.94 -2.21
N LEU A 70 23.46 -18.28 -2.20
CA LEU A 70 22.21 -18.99 -2.45
C LEU A 70 21.28 -18.92 -1.23
N GLY A 71 21.84 -19.14 -0.03
CA GLY A 71 21.17 -18.97 1.25
C GLY A 71 21.95 -18.05 2.17
N LEU A 72 21.32 -16.99 2.66
CA LEU A 72 21.92 -16.02 3.59
C LEU A 72 21.07 -15.91 4.85
N THR A 73 21.67 -16.18 6.00
CA THR A 73 21.06 -15.91 7.31
C THR A 73 21.93 -14.95 8.09
N VAL A 74 21.38 -13.79 8.44
CA VAL A 74 22.07 -12.77 9.23
C VAL A 74 21.23 -12.43 10.45
N LEU A 75 21.78 -12.64 11.65
CA LEU A 75 21.11 -12.24 12.87
C LEU A 75 21.27 -10.74 13.13
N ALA A 76 22.49 -10.20 13.03
CA ALA A 76 22.75 -8.78 13.22
C ALA A 76 23.82 -8.25 12.25
N ALA A 77 23.42 -7.32 11.37
CA ALA A 77 24.35 -6.56 10.55
C ALA A 77 23.87 -5.11 10.33
N PRO A 78 24.47 -4.10 10.98
CA PRO A 78 24.06 -2.71 10.79
C PRO A 78 24.19 -2.25 9.34
N VAL A 79 25.22 -2.68 8.60
CA VAL A 79 25.35 -2.38 7.16
C VAL A 79 25.45 -3.67 6.36
N LEU A 80 24.49 -3.87 5.45
CA LEU A 80 24.40 -5.04 4.60
C LEU A 80 24.21 -4.65 3.12
N SER A 81 25.09 -5.16 2.26
CA SER A 81 24.92 -5.12 0.81
C SER A 81 24.91 -6.53 0.22
N VAL A 82 23.86 -6.84 -0.53
CA VAL A 82 23.69 -8.14 -1.18
C VAL A 82 23.42 -7.95 -2.67
N LEU A 83 24.36 -8.43 -3.47
CA LEU A 83 24.20 -8.71 -4.90
C LEU A 83 23.95 -10.23 -5.03
N PRO A 84 23.10 -10.65 -5.96
CA PRO A 84 21.93 -11.54 -5.78
C PRO A 84 21.93 -12.59 -4.65
N ALA A 85 20.79 -12.71 -3.95
CA ALA A 85 20.50 -13.84 -3.06
C ALA A 85 19.07 -14.38 -3.24
N PRO A 86 18.87 -15.64 -3.68
CA PRO A 86 17.54 -16.20 -3.84
C PRO A 86 16.84 -16.38 -2.48
N GLU A 87 17.53 -16.85 -1.45
CA GLU A 87 16.93 -17.01 -0.11
C GLU A 87 17.72 -16.23 0.93
N CYS A 88 17.06 -15.28 1.59
CA CYS A 88 17.70 -14.46 2.60
C CYS A 88 16.76 -14.16 3.78
N THR A 89 17.27 -14.45 4.97
CA THR A 89 16.60 -14.19 6.24
C THR A 89 17.46 -13.28 7.09
N ILE A 90 16.94 -12.11 7.40
CA ILE A 90 17.68 -11.11 8.20
C ILE A 90 16.81 -10.68 9.37
N VAL A 91 17.38 -10.81 10.57
CA VAL A 91 16.65 -10.49 11.80
C VAL A 91 16.81 -9.01 12.16
N ALA A 92 18.03 -8.48 12.13
CA ALA A 92 18.29 -7.06 12.41
C ALA A 92 19.33 -6.47 11.47
N ALA A 93 18.97 -5.40 10.75
CA ALA A 93 19.91 -4.62 9.95
C ALA A 93 19.55 -3.15 9.90
N LEU A 94 20.49 -2.22 10.11
CA LEU A 94 20.17 -0.77 10.17
C LEU A 94 20.16 -0.10 8.79
N GLY A 95 20.79 -0.70 7.80
CA GLY A 95 20.84 -0.23 6.43
C GLY A 95 21.09 -1.41 5.50
N LEU A 96 20.13 -1.66 4.63
CA LEU A 96 20.13 -2.82 3.76
C LEU A 96 19.91 -2.39 2.31
N THR A 97 20.82 -2.83 1.46
CA THR A 97 20.73 -2.68 0.00
C THR A 97 20.70 -4.08 -0.62
N VAL A 98 19.57 -4.43 -1.25
CA VAL A 98 19.44 -5.67 -2.02
C VAL A 98 19.10 -5.32 -3.46
N LEU A 99 19.93 -5.79 -4.39
CA LEU A 99 19.70 -5.57 -5.81
C LEU A 99 18.70 -6.57 -6.38
N ALA A 100 18.82 -7.84 -6.03
CA ALA A 100 17.99 -8.92 -6.58
C ALA A 100 17.81 -10.04 -5.54
N ALA A 101 16.56 -10.39 -5.24
CA ALA A 101 16.25 -11.54 -4.39
C ALA A 101 14.97 -12.27 -4.81
N LEU A 102 14.86 -13.56 -4.46
CA LEU A 102 13.71 -14.40 -4.79
C LEU A 102 12.82 -14.73 -3.57
N GLY A 103 13.34 -14.53 -2.37
CA GLY A 103 12.64 -14.69 -1.11
C GLY A 103 13.37 -13.95 -0.01
N LEU A 104 12.80 -12.82 0.43
CA LEU A 104 13.32 -12.03 1.55
C LEU A 104 12.37 -12.12 2.74
N THR A 105 12.94 -12.53 3.88
CA THR A 105 12.26 -12.50 5.17
C THR A 105 13.03 -11.59 6.10
N PHE A 106 12.33 -10.59 6.62
CA PHE A 106 12.98 -9.48 7.27
C PHE A 106 12.21 -9.05 8.54
N LEU A 107 12.88 -9.07 9.70
CA LEU A 107 12.22 -8.78 11.00
C LEU A 107 12.31 -7.29 11.41
N ALA A 108 13.51 -6.70 11.60
CA ALA A 108 13.69 -5.28 11.98
C ALA A 108 14.80 -4.48 11.23
N ALA A 109 14.40 -3.62 10.27
CA ALA A 109 15.32 -2.86 9.39
C ALA A 109 14.88 -1.43 9.17
N PRO A 110 15.49 -0.47 9.87
CA PRO A 110 15.55 0.87 9.35
C PRO A 110 16.22 0.88 7.96
N GLY A 111 15.72 1.72 7.05
CA GLY A 111 16.40 2.06 5.80
C GLY A 111 16.61 0.88 4.85
N LEU A 112 15.52 0.20 4.48
CA LEU A 112 15.56 -0.92 3.54
C LEU A 112 15.36 -0.42 2.11
N THR A 113 16.33 -0.70 1.24
CA THR A 113 16.26 -0.41 -0.19
C THR A 113 16.35 -1.71 -0.99
N VAL A 114 15.30 -2.00 -1.74
CA VAL A 114 15.20 -3.19 -2.60
C VAL A 114 14.94 -2.76 -4.02
N LEU A 115 15.86 -3.14 -4.92
CA LEU A 115 15.70 -2.83 -6.34
C LEU A 115 14.78 -3.83 -7.03
N ALA A 116 15.04 -5.13 -6.87
CA ALA A 116 14.21 -6.20 -7.40
C ALA A 116 14.02 -7.33 -6.38
N ALA A 117 12.76 -7.66 -6.07
CA ALA A 117 12.44 -8.84 -5.26
C ALA A 117 11.25 -9.61 -5.82
N LEU A 118 11.34 -10.93 -5.81
CA LEU A 118 10.20 -11.83 -5.82
C LEU A 118 9.99 -12.25 -4.36
N GLY A 119 8.77 -12.16 -3.82
CA GLY A 119 8.45 -12.53 -2.44
C GLY A 119 9.21 -11.76 -1.36
N LEU A 120 8.71 -10.59 -0.96
CA LEU A 120 9.28 -9.81 0.13
C LEU A 120 8.31 -9.79 1.32
N SER A 121 8.79 -10.23 2.47
CA SER A 121 8.08 -10.15 3.74
C SER A 121 8.87 -9.34 4.76
N VAL A 122 8.26 -8.25 5.20
CA VAL A 122 8.84 -7.31 6.17
C VAL A 122 7.90 -7.15 7.35
N ILE A 123 8.41 -7.43 8.54
CA ILE A 123 7.62 -7.29 9.77
C ILE A 123 7.71 -5.85 10.28
N THR A 124 8.93 -5.32 10.46
CA THR A 124 9.13 -3.91 10.83
C THR A 124 10.22 -3.26 9.98
N ALA A 125 9.87 -2.19 9.27
CA ALA A 125 10.84 -1.37 8.55
C ALA A 125 10.50 0.12 8.55
N PRO A 126 11.20 0.94 9.36
CA PRO A 126 11.19 2.39 9.17
C PRO A 126 11.93 2.79 7.89
N GLY A 127 11.22 3.35 6.92
CA GLY A 127 11.78 3.79 5.65
C GLY A 127 12.07 2.63 4.68
N LEU A 128 11.02 2.12 4.03
CA LEU A 128 11.13 1.11 2.98
C LEU A 128 11.03 1.75 1.60
N THR A 129 12.01 1.48 0.74
CA THR A 129 11.97 1.82 -0.69
C THR A 129 12.06 0.55 -1.51
N ALA A 130 11.00 0.25 -2.27
CA ALA A 130 10.98 -0.88 -3.21
C ALA A 130 10.74 -0.38 -4.63
N LEU A 131 11.68 -0.66 -5.54
CA LEU A 131 11.56 -0.23 -6.93
C LEU A 131 10.73 -1.23 -7.75
N ALA A 132 11.04 -2.52 -7.66
CA ALA A 132 10.30 -3.60 -8.33
C ALA A 132 10.11 -4.78 -7.36
N ALA A 133 8.87 -5.07 -6.98
CA ALA A 133 8.56 -6.19 -6.09
C ALA A 133 7.38 -7.03 -6.60
N GLN A 134 7.56 -8.33 -6.74
CA GLN A 134 6.46 -9.27 -6.95
C GLN A 134 6.06 -9.90 -5.62
N GLY A 135 4.90 -9.53 -5.08
CA GLY A 135 4.42 -10.01 -3.78
C GLY A 135 5.13 -9.35 -2.61
N LEU A 136 4.68 -8.14 -2.23
CA LEU A 136 5.22 -7.39 -1.10
C LEU A 136 4.25 -7.41 0.08
N THR A 137 4.69 -7.98 1.20
CA THR A 137 3.92 -8.06 2.44
C THR A 137 4.63 -7.27 3.54
N VAL A 138 3.95 -6.27 4.09
CA VAL A 138 4.49 -5.37 5.12
C VAL A 138 3.54 -5.30 6.29
N LEU A 139 4.02 -5.68 7.48
CA LEU A 139 3.21 -5.60 8.68
C LEU A 139 3.22 -4.18 9.28
N VAL A 140 4.40 -3.60 9.48
CA VAL A 140 4.56 -2.25 10.03
C VAL A 140 5.66 -1.49 9.30
N ALA A 141 5.32 -0.35 8.68
CA ALA A 141 6.30 0.54 8.09
C ALA A 141 5.93 2.03 8.26
N PRO A 142 6.70 2.82 9.02
CA PRO A 142 6.65 4.27 8.89
C PRO A 142 7.44 4.70 7.65
N GLY A 143 6.73 5.28 6.66
CA GLY A 143 7.28 5.67 5.37
C GLY A 143 7.61 4.49 4.46
N LEU A 144 6.68 4.13 3.58
CA LEU A 144 6.92 3.16 2.51
C LEU A 144 6.68 3.80 1.16
N THR A 145 7.67 3.64 0.28
CA THR A 145 7.66 4.11 -1.11
C THR A 145 7.81 2.91 -2.03
N VAL A 146 6.84 2.70 -2.92
CA VAL A 146 6.82 1.60 -3.89
C VAL A 146 6.63 2.17 -5.28
N PHE A 147 7.55 1.87 -6.18
CA PHE A 147 7.49 2.33 -7.56
C PHE A 147 6.70 1.37 -8.44
N ALA A 148 7.05 0.08 -8.42
CA ALA A 148 6.31 -0.97 -9.09
C ALA A 148 6.19 -2.20 -8.18
N ALA A 149 4.97 -2.63 -7.91
CA ALA A 149 4.75 -3.91 -7.25
C ALA A 149 3.63 -4.71 -7.91
N LEU A 150 3.74 -6.04 -7.96
CA LEU A 150 2.65 -6.93 -8.34
C LEU A 150 2.11 -7.59 -7.07
N GLY A 151 0.96 -7.11 -6.57
CA GLY A 151 0.40 -7.52 -5.29
C GLY A 151 1.13 -6.89 -4.10
N LEU A 152 0.44 -5.99 -3.40
CA LEU A 152 0.96 -5.26 -2.24
C LEU A 152 -0.03 -5.38 -1.07
N THR A 153 0.39 -5.96 0.04
CA THR A 153 -0.40 -6.00 1.28
C THR A 153 0.31 -5.25 2.40
N VAL A 154 -0.34 -4.23 2.96
CA VAL A 154 0.14 -3.48 4.14
C VAL A 154 -0.85 -3.58 5.28
N LEU A 155 -0.40 -3.97 6.47
CA LEU A 155 -1.26 -3.99 7.64
C LEU A 155 -1.29 -2.64 8.37
N SER A 156 -0.12 -2.01 8.59
CA SER A 156 0.01 -0.73 9.26
C SER A 156 1.11 0.13 8.64
N ALA A 157 0.79 1.37 8.28
CA ALA A 157 1.79 2.32 7.82
C ALA A 157 1.51 3.78 8.19
N LEU A 158 2.60 4.52 8.41
CA LEU A 158 2.59 5.97 8.59
C LEU A 158 3.14 6.61 7.30
N GLY A 159 2.27 6.75 6.31
CA GLY A 159 2.62 7.25 4.97
C GLY A 159 2.98 6.13 3.98
N LEU A 160 2.15 5.98 2.95
CA LEU A 160 2.33 5.06 1.83
C LEU A 160 2.27 5.82 0.52
N THR A 161 3.32 5.71 -0.31
CA THR A 161 3.30 6.19 -1.69
C THR A 161 3.48 5.02 -2.65
N VAL A 162 2.54 4.84 -3.56
CA VAL A 162 2.55 3.76 -4.55
C VAL A 162 2.37 4.35 -5.94
N LEU A 163 3.35 4.16 -6.82
CA LEU A 163 3.28 4.68 -8.18
C LEU A 163 2.51 3.72 -9.11
N ALA A 164 2.81 2.42 -9.07
CA ALA A 164 2.15 1.42 -9.89
C ALA A 164 1.98 0.08 -9.16
N ALA A 165 0.73 -0.38 -9.01
CA ALA A 165 0.44 -1.72 -8.49
C ALA A 165 -0.85 -2.36 -9.04
N PRO A 166 -0.83 -3.57 -9.63
CA PRO A 166 -2.01 -4.39 -9.77
C PRO A 166 -2.31 -5.04 -8.41
N GLY A 167 -3.29 -4.46 -7.70
CA GLY A 167 -3.78 -4.93 -6.41
C GLY A 167 -3.01 -4.36 -5.22
N LEU A 168 -3.65 -3.45 -4.49
CA LEU A 168 -3.20 -2.94 -3.20
C LEU A 168 -4.26 -3.24 -2.15
N SER A 169 -3.85 -3.91 -1.07
CA SER A 169 -4.64 -4.05 0.14
C SER A 169 -3.95 -3.40 1.34
N SER A 170 -4.56 -2.35 1.89
CA SER A 170 -4.05 -1.67 3.09
C SER A 170 -5.09 -1.68 4.21
N ARG A 171 -4.71 -2.10 5.42
CA ARG A 171 -5.63 -2.13 6.56
C ARG A 171 -5.64 -0.81 7.35
N VAL A 172 -4.49 -0.28 7.73
CA VAL A 172 -4.38 0.99 8.46
C VAL A 172 -3.27 1.84 7.84
N ALA A 173 -3.60 3.05 7.37
CA ALA A 173 -2.62 3.97 6.83
C ALA A 173 -2.92 5.43 7.22
N LEU A 174 -1.99 6.17 7.83
CA LEU A 174 -2.23 7.59 8.20
C LEU A 174 -2.11 8.58 7.03
N GLY A 175 -1.84 8.08 5.82
CA GLY A 175 -1.73 8.87 4.60
C GLY A 175 -1.39 7.94 3.45
N LEU A 176 -2.17 8.00 2.38
CA LEU A 176 -2.04 7.07 1.27
C LEU A 176 -2.13 7.84 -0.05
N THR A 177 -1.06 7.80 -0.85
CA THR A 177 -1.04 8.32 -2.22
C THR A 177 -0.83 7.17 -3.20
N VAL A 178 -1.77 6.99 -4.11
CA VAL A 178 -1.67 6.02 -5.21
C VAL A 178 -1.78 6.75 -6.53
N LEU A 179 -0.77 6.62 -7.38
CA LEU A 179 -0.83 7.18 -8.72
C LEU A 179 -1.62 6.26 -9.66
N THR A 180 -1.25 4.99 -9.74
CA THR A 180 -1.92 4.00 -10.59
C THR A 180 -2.08 2.66 -9.88
N ALA A 181 -3.31 2.13 -9.89
CA ALA A 181 -3.56 0.77 -9.45
C ALA A 181 -4.72 0.12 -10.19
N LEU A 182 -4.73 -1.21 -10.33
CA LEU A 182 -5.85 -1.94 -10.98
C LEU A 182 -6.96 -2.34 -10.00
N GLY A 183 -6.67 -2.33 -8.69
CA GLY A 183 -7.64 -2.59 -7.64
C GLY A 183 -7.09 -2.12 -6.30
N LEU A 184 -7.93 -1.46 -5.50
CA LEU A 184 -7.57 -0.85 -4.23
C LEU A 184 -8.58 -1.20 -3.14
N THR A 185 -8.12 -1.85 -2.07
CA THR A 185 -8.93 -2.13 -0.88
C THR A 185 -8.31 -1.44 0.33
N VAL A 186 -9.00 -0.47 0.93
CA VAL A 186 -8.53 0.27 2.11
C VAL A 186 -9.53 0.16 3.24
N LEU A 187 -9.11 -0.38 4.39
CA LEU A 187 -10.01 -0.52 5.55
C LEU A 187 -10.09 0.79 6.36
N ALA A 188 -8.96 1.42 6.66
CA ALA A 188 -8.90 2.66 7.42
C ALA A 188 -7.74 3.56 6.98
N ALA A 189 -8.04 4.80 6.58
CA ALA A 189 -7.02 5.81 6.34
C ALA A 189 -7.50 7.25 6.55
N PRO A 190 -6.79 8.12 7.29
CA PRO A 190 -6.91 9.55 7.09
C PRO A 190 -6.12 9.97 5.84
N GLY A 191 -6.73 10.81 5.01
CA GLY A 191 -6.12 11.38 3.81
C GLY A 191 -5.77 10.33 2.75
N LEU A 192 -6.72 10.04 1.86
CA LEU A 192 -6.52 9.16 0.70
C LEU A 192 -6.55 9.96 -0.60
N VAL A 193 -5.49 9.85 -1.39
CA VAL A 193 -5.40 10.44 -2.73
C VAL A 193 -5.13 9.34 -3.75
N VAL A 194 -6.02 9.20 -4.72
CA VAL A 194 -5.88 8.24 -5.82
C VAL A 194 -6.05 8.96 -7.15
N LEU A 195 -5.06 8.84 -8.04
CA LEU A 195 -5.07 9.53 -9.32
C LEU A 195 -5.69 8.72 -10.47
N ALA A 196 -5.56 7.39 -10.41
CA ALA A 196 -6.17 6.46 -11.37
C ALA A 196 -6.31 5.06 -10.76
N ALA A 197 -7.54 4.59 -10.55
CA ALA A 197 -7.79 3.21 -10.14
C ALA A 197 -9.18 2.69 -10.53
N PRO A 198 -9.31 1.44 -11.03
CA PRO A 198 -10.59 0.74 -11.08
C PRO A 198 -11.01 0.24 -9.69
N GLY A 199 -12.30 0.36 -9.40
CA GLY A 199 -12.97 -0.40 -8.34
C GLY A 199 -12.44 -0.16 -6.91
N PRO A 200 -12.16 1.07 -6.45
CA PRO A 200 -11.71 1.27 -5.07
C PRO A 200 -12.82 0.94 -4.08
N THR A 201 -12.52 0.08 -3.11
CA THR A 201 -13.39 -0.20 -1.97
C THR A 201 -12.77 0.39 -0.70
N VAL A 202 -13.48 1.31 -0.06
CA VAL A 202 -13.00 1.99 1.14
C VAL A 202 -14.03 1.88 2.27
N LEU A 203 -13.61 1.35 3.43
CA LEU A 203 -14.52 1.20 4.56
C LEU A 203 -14.62 2.47 5.40
N THR A 204 -13.48 3.04 5.80
CA THR A 204 -13.43 4.23 6.66
C THR A 204 -12.33 5.20 6.19
N VAL A 205 -12.71 6.46 5.93
CA VAL A 205 -11.76 7.50 5.48
C VAL A 205 -12.10 8.89 6.02
N LEU A 206 -11.06 9.65 6.40
CA LEU A 206 -11.18 11.08 6.73
C LEU A 206 -10.48 11.88 5.63
N GLY A 207 -11.26 12.35 4.65
CA GLY A 207 -10.77 12.99 3.43
C GLY A 207 -10.36 12.01 2.33
N LEU A 208 -11.08 12.06 1.20
CA LEU A 208 -10.80 11.28 0.00
C LEU A 208 -10.78 12.18 -1.25
N VAL A 209 -9.73 12.08 -2.05
CA VAL A 209 -9.63 12.70 -3.38
C VAL A 209 -9.38 11.60 -4.40
N VAL A 210 -10.29 11.42 -5.35
CA VAL A 210 -10.15 10.45 -6.44
C VAL A 210 -10.28 11.17 -7.79
N LEU A 211 -9.29 11.00 -8.65
CA LEU A 211 -9.34 11.38 -10.05
C LEU A 211 -9.55 10.13 -10.90
N ALA A 212 -10.49 10.15 -11.84
CA ALA A 212 -10.69 9.12 -12.86
C ALA A 212 -10.70 7.66 -12.34
N ALA A 213 -11.84 7.24 -11.74
CA ALA A 213 -12.03 5.88 -11.24
C ALA A 213 -13.42 5.31 -11.60
N PRO A 214 -13.50 4.12 -12.23
CA PRO A 214 -14.76 3.40 -12.38
C PRO A 214 -15.15 2.67 -11.09
N GLY A 215 -16.41 2.83 -10.65
CA GLY A 215 -17.03 2.01 -9.60
C GLY A 215 -16.44 2.23 -8.20
N VAL A 216 -16.78 3.33 -7.54
CA VAL A 216 -16.30 3.65 -6.19
C VAL A 216 -17.34 3.22 -5.14
N THR A 217 -16.94 2.45 -4.12
CA THR A 217 -17.79 2.12 -2.96
C THR A 217 -17.18 2.62 -1.66
N VAL A 218 -17.92 3.43 -0.91
CA VAL A 218 -17.48 3.99 0.39
C VAL A 218 -18.54 3.74 1.46
N LEU A 219 -18.15 3.18 2.61
CA LEU A 219 -19.07 2.86 3.73
C LEU A 219 -19.14 3.95 4.82
N ALA A 220 -18.10 4.75 5.00
CA ALA A 220 -18.08 5.89 5.92
C ALA A 220 -16.98 6.90 5.54
N ALA A 221 -17.35 8.15 5.27
CA ALA A 221 -16.39 9.20 4.94
C ALA A 221 -16.77 10.60 5.46
N LEU A 222 -15.77 11.37 5.90
CA LEU A 222 -15.88 12.79 6.20
C LEU A 222 -15.08 13.58 5.16
N GLY A 223 -15.78 14.20 4.20
CA GLY A 223 -15.17 14.89 3.05
C GLY A 223 -14.76 13.95 1.91
N LEU A 224 -15.44 14.07 0.76
CA LEU A 224 -15.11 13.35 -0.48
C LEU A 224 -15.17 14.28 -1.68
N SER A 225 -14.11 14.27 -2.50
CA SER A 225 -14.08 14.91 -3.82
C SER A 225 -13.70 13.89 -4.89
N VAL A 226 -14.55 13.75 -5.92
CA VAL A 226 -14.31 12.81 -7.02
C VAL A 226 -14.56 13.49 -8.35
N LEU A 227 -13.61 13.34 -9.28
CA LEU A 227 -13.71 13.86 -10.64
C LEU A 227 -13.80 12.68 -11.64
N ALA A 228 -14.90 12.64 -12.40
CA ALA A 228 -15.18 11.70 -13.50
C ALA A 228 -15.46 10.20 -13.19
N PRO A 229 -16.24 9.82 -12.15
CA PRO A 229 -16.70 8.44 -11.99
C PRO A 229 -17.95 8.12 -12.84
N PRO A 230 -18.06 6.91 -13.40
CA PRO A 230 -19.27 6.41 -14.06
C PRO A 230 -20.33 5.86 -13.09
N VAL A 231 -19.92 5.42 -11.88
CA VAL A 231 -20.80 4.82 -10.85
C VAL A 231 -20.20 5.05 -9.45
N LEU A 232 -21.02 5.48 -8.48
CA LEU A 232 -20.61 5.71 -7.08
C LEU A 232 -21.72 5.32 -6.08
N THR A 233 -21.35 4.55 -5.05
CA THR A 233 -22.22 4.20 -3.91
C THR A 233 -21.60 4.66 -2.60
N VAL A 234 -22.34 5.48 -1.85
CA VAL A 234 -21.91 5.99 -0.53
C VAL A 234 -22.98 5.70 0.51
N LEU A 235 -22.55 5.07 1.60
CA LEU A 235 -23.32 4.89 2.81
C LEU A 235 -22.68 5.79 3.89
N ALA A 236 -23.48 6.62 4.59
CA ALA A 236 -23.05 7.49 5.68
C ALA A 236 -21.82 8.41 5.40
N GLY A 237 -22.03 9.56 4.75
CA GLY A 237 -20.99 10.57 4.55
C GLY A 237 -21.43 12.01 4.81
N LEU A 238 -20.54 12.82 5.40
CA LEU A 238 -20.74 14.26 5.61
C LEU A 238 -19.83 15.04 4.64
N GLY A 239 -20.44 15.84 3.75
CA GLY A 239 -19.75 16.74 2.81
C GLY A 239 -19.18 16.07 1.55
N LEU A 240 -19.91 16.15 0.43
CA LEU A 240 -19.50 15.64 -0.88
C LEU A 240 -19.37 16.80 -1.91
N THR A 241 -18.39 16.73 -2.81
CA THR A 241 -18.32 17.55 -4.03
C THR A 241 -18.02 16.66 -5.24
N LEU A 242 -18.83 16.75 -6.30
CA LEU A 242 -18.73 15.90 -7.49
C LEU A 242 -18.91 16.73 -8.77
N LEU A 243 -18.14 16.43 -9.80
CA LEU A 243 -18.16 17.12 -11.10
C LEU A 243 -18.25 16.11 -12.28
N SER A 244 -19.30 15.28 -12.34
CA SER A 244 -19.45 14.28 -13.43
C SER A 244 -20.89 13.81 -13.73
N ALA A 245 -21.07 13.05 -14.82
CA ALA A 245 -22.27 13.04 -15.65
C ALA A 245 -23.24 11.84 -15.54
N LEU A 246 -23.08 10.85 -14.66
CA LEU A 246 -23.99 9.70 -14.65
C LEU A 246 -24.07 8.95 -13.30
N GLY A 247 -25.30 8.72 -12.81
CA GLY A 247 -25.67 7.65 -11.87
C GLY A 247 -25.05 7.68 -10.47
N LEU A 248 -25.83 8.09 -9.46
CA LEU A 248 -25.41 8.13 -8.04
C LEU A 248 -26.51 7.59 -7.11
N SER A 249 -26.10 6.75 -6.14
CA SER A 249 -26.94 6.27 -5.03
C SER A 249 -26.33 6.68 -3.68
N VAL A 250 -27.01 7.57 -2.93
CA VAL A 250 -26.54 8.08 -1.63
C VAL A 250 -27.61 7.85 -0.56
N LEU A 251 -27.19 7.29 0.57
CA LEU A 251 -27.98 7.19 1.80
C LEU A 251 -27.37 8.11 2.87
N ALA A 252 -27.97 9.29 3.06
CA ALA A 252 -27.38 10.38 3.86
C ALA A 252 -28.15 10.68 5.15
N ALA A 253 -27.40 11.14 6.16
CA ALA A 253 -27.93 11.80 7.35
C ALA A 253 -27.39 13.24 7.39
N LEU A 254 -28.32 14.19 7.30
CA LEU A 254 -28.20 15.65 7.48
C LEU A 254 -27.44 16.48 6.42
N GLU A 255 -28.13 17.54 5.97
CA GLU A 255 -27.70 18.76 5.25
C GLU A 255 -26.65 18.64 4.13
N ARG A 256 -27.03 19.01 2.87
CA ARG A 256 -26.22 19.78 1.87
C ARG A 256 -26.52 19.46 0.39
N THR A 257 -26.05 20.37 -0.48
CA THR A 257 -26.26 20.53 -1.93
C THR A 257 -25.71 19.40 -2.82
N VAL A 258 -26.54 18.87 -3.74
CA VAL A 258 -26.15 17.89 -4.78
C VAL A 258 -26.39 18.48 -6.17
N LEU A 259 -25.39 18.40 -7.06
CA LEU A 259 -25.48 18.81 -8.48
C LEU A 259 -25.30 17.60 -9.39
N ALA A 260 -26.32 17.22 -10.17
CA ALA A 260 -26.27 16.05 -11.07
C ALA A 260 -26.87 16.32 -12.46
N ALA A 261 -26.42 15.58 -13.47
CA ALA A 261 -26.84 15.78 -14.86
C ALA A 261 -27.88 14.76 -15.37
N LEU A 262 -27.97 13.55 -14.79
CA LEU A 262 -28.89 12.48 -15.24
C LEU A 262 -29.03 11.36 -14.19
N GLY A 263 -30.26 11.04 -13.78
CA GLY A 263 -30.62 9.81 -13.04
C GLY A 263 -30.09 9.70 -11.60
N LEU A 264 -30.88 10.12 -10.61
CA LEU A 264 -30.58 9.93 -9.18
C LEU A 264 -31.70 9.19 -8.43
N THR A 265 -31.30 8.37 -7.46
CA THR A 265 -32.15 7.82 -6.39
C THR A 265 -31.66 8.34 -5.03
N VAL A 266 -32.47 9.13 -4.33
CA VAL A 266 -32.11 9.71 -3.02
C VAL A 266 -33.15 9.34 -1.96
N LEU A 267 -32.67 8.88 -0.80
CA LEU A 267 -33.47 8.68 0.42
C LEU A 267 -33.03 9.71 1.48
N ALA A 268 -33.88 10.70 1.79
CA ALA A 268 -33.46 11.91 2.50
C ALA A 268 -34.25 12.22 3.81
N PRO A 269 -33.56 12.67 4.88
CA PRO A 269 -34.14 13.41 6.01
C PRO A 269 -34.34 14.92 5.67
N PRO A 270 -35.02 15.73 6.51
CA PRO A 270 -35.30 17.16 6.25
C PRO A 270 -34.04 18.00 5.91
N GLY A 271 -34.18 18.97 4.97
CA GLY A 271 -33.17 20.04 4.73
C GLY A 271 -32.23 19.89 3.51
N LEU A 272 -32.64 19.19 2.45
CA LEU A 272 -31.78 18.91 1.29
C LEU A 272 -32.08 19.84 0.09
N THR A 273 -31.03 20.34 -0.58
CA THR A 273 -31.09 21.11 -1.84
C THR A 273 -30.53 20.30 -3.02
N VAL A 274 -31.35 20.02 -4.04
CA VAL A 274 -30.94 19.29 -5.25
C VAL A 274 -31.04 20.20 -6.48
N LEU A 275 -29.98 20.20 -7.30
CA LEU A 275 -29.98 20.77 -8.65
C LEU A 275 -29.70 19.66 -9.66
N ALA A 276 -30.68 19.33 -10.51
CA ALA A 276 -30.58 18.18 -11.42
C ALA A 276 -30.98 18.47 -12.88
N GLY A 277 -30.23 17.86 -13.81
CA GLY A 277 -30.68 17.55 -15.15
C GLY A 277 -31.52 16.25 -15.20
N LEU A 278 -32.36 16.14 -16.24
CA LEU A 278 -33.38 15.12 -16.53
C LEU A 278 -33.34 13.81 -15.70
N GLY A 279 -34.47 13.46 -15.07
CA GLY A 279 -34.70 12.15 -14.43
C GLY A 279 -34.27 12.05 -12.97
N LEU A 280 -35.22 12.24 -12.04
CA LEU A 280 -35.02 12.10 -10.59
C LEU A 280 -36.09 11.20 -9.94
N THR A 281 -35.66 10.31 -9.04
CA THR A 281 -36.53 9.51 -8.15
C THR A 281 -36.16 9.78 -6.69
N LEU A 282 -37.15 10.21 -5.89
CA LEU A 282 -36.93 10.71 -4.54
C LEU A 282 -37.94 10.11 -3.55
N LEU A 283 -37.44 9.65 -2.39
CA LEU A 283 -38.23 9.10 -1.29
C LEU A 283 -37.89 9.89 -0.01
N THR A 284 -38.85 10.63 0.58
CA THR A 284 -38.54 11.71 1.56
C THR A 284 -39.42 11.74 2.82
N ALA A 285 -38.86 12.36 3.87
CA ALA A 285 -39.55 13.02 4.99
C ALA A 285 -39.66 14.56 4.74
N PRO A 286 -40.48 15.37 5.46
CA PRO A 286 -40.84 16.74 5.06
C PRO A 286 -39.66 17.74 5.00
N GLY A 287 -39.72 18.75 4.11
CA GLY A 287 -38.80 19.91 4.08
C GLY A 287 -37.73 19.92 2.97
N LEU A 288 -38.13 19.93 1.70
CA LEU A 288 -37.22 19.85 0.54
C LEU A 288 -37.39 21.01 -0.45
N THR A 289 -36.26 21.49 -1.00
CA THR A 289 -36.17 22.46 -2.09
C THR A 289 -35.49 21.84 -3.31
N ALA A 290 -36.20 21.75 -4.44
CA ALA A 290 -35.67 21.21 -5.71
C ALA A 290 -35.85 22.19 -6.88
N LEU A 291 -34.82 22.32 -7.72
CA LEU A 291 -34.83 23.07 -8.97
C LEU A 291 -34.58 22.09 -10.12
N ALA A 292 -35.61 21.82 -10.94
CA ALA A 292 -35.62 20.68 -11.87
C ALA A 292 -35.99 21.04 -13.32
N ALA A 293 -35.31 20.38 -14.27
CA ALA A 293 -35.73 20.20 -15.65
C ALA A 293 -36.63 18.93 -15.80
N PRO A 294 -37.22 18.61 -16.97
CA PRO A 294 -38.26 17.57 -17.12
C PRO A 294 -37.96 16.19 -16.52
N GLY A 295 -38.97 15.48 -16.01
CA GLY A 295 -38.88 14.05 -15.64
C GLY A 295 -38.63 13.77 -14.15
N LEU A 296 -39.28 14.51 -13.25
CA LEU A 296 -39.15 14.34 -11.80
C LEU A 296 -40.28 13.44 -11.25
N THR A 297 -39.91 12.43 -10.47
CA THR A 297 -40.83 11.54 -9.74
C THR A 297 -40.56 11.61 -8.24
N VAL A 298 -41.57 11.97 -7.45
CA VAL A 298 -41.45 12.15 -5.98
C VAL A 298 -42.55 11.38 -5.26
N LEU A 299 -42.17 10.69 -4.18
CA LEU A 299 -43.07 10.08 -3.20
C LEU A 299 -42.89 10.79 -1.84
N ALA A 300 -43.79 11.70 -1.46
CA ALA A 300 -43.57 12.62 -0.33
C ALA A 300 -44.79 12.82 0.62
N PRO A 301 -44.54 13.06 1.93
CA PRO A 301 -45.45 13.73 2.87
C PRO A 301 -45.39 15.28 2.71
N PRO A 302 -46.30 16.08 3.33
CA PRO A 302 -46.42 17.52 3.06
C PRO A 302 -45.15 18.36 3.33
N GLY A 303 -44.87 19.37 2.50
CA GLY A 303 -43.77 20.34 2.70
C GLY A 303 -42.72 20.45 1.59
N LEU A 304 -43.09 20.14 0.33
CA LEU A 304 -42.22 20.24 -0.84
C LEU A 304 -42.35 21.61 -1.51
N THR A 305 -41.22 22.24 -1.82
CA THR A 305 -41.13 23.45 -2.64
C THR A 305 -40.32 23.15 -3.89
N VAL A 306 -40.97 23.22 -5.05
CA VAL A 306 -40.37 22.93 -6.35
C VAL A 306 -40.49 24.17 -7.24
N LEU A 307 -39.38 24.53 -7.88
CA LEU A 307 -39.33 25.53 -8.93
C LEU A 307 -39.05 24.76 -10.25
N ALA A 308 -40.04 24.55 -11.10
CA ALA A 308 -39.97 23.59 -12.22
C ALA A 308 -40.27 24.19 -13.60
N ALA A 309 -39.71 23.54 -14.63
CA ALA A 309 -40.20 23.49 -16.02
C ALA A 309 -40.98 22.15 -16.24
N PRO A 310 -41.72 21.93 -17.34
CA PRO A 310 -42.77 20.89 -17.42
C PRO A 310 -42.28 19.43 -17.23
N GLY A 311 -43.12 18.56 -16.64
CA GLY A 311 -42.89 17.10 -16.53
C GLY A 311 -42.76 16.51 -15.11
N LEU A 312 -43.57 16.96 -14.14
CA LEU A 312 -43.57 16.49 -12.75
C LEU A 312 -44.64 15.42 -12.52
N THR A 313 -44.27 14.31 -11.87
CA THR A 313 -45.22 13.30 -11.35
C THR A 313 -45.03 13.14 -9.85
N ALA A 314 -46.00 13.59 -9.06
CA ALA A 314 -46.03 13.38 -7.61
C ALA A 314 -47.02 12.26 -7.28
N LEU A 315 -46.57 11.24 -6.55
CA LEU A 315 -47.46 10.30 -5.89
C LEU A 315 -47.52 10.66 -4.40
N ALA A 316 -48.73 10.87 -3.88
CA ALA A 316 -48.96 10.93 -2.45
C ALA A 316 -49.11 9.49 -1.93
N ALA A 317 -48.39 9.15 -0.87
CA ALA A 317 -48.75 7.98 -0.06
C ALA A 317 -50.03 8.33 0.75
N PRO A 318 -50.94 7.37 1.00
CA PRO A 318 -52.13 7.59 1.83
C PRO A 318 -51.79 8.00 3.26
#